data_AF-A0AAU6G128-F1
#
_entry.id   AF-A0AAU6G128-F1
#
_cell.length_a   1.000
_cell.length_b   1.000
_cell.length_c   1.000
_cell.angle_alpha   90.00
_cell.angle_beta   90.00
_cell.angle_gamma   90.00
#
_symmetry.space_group_name_H-M   'P 1'
#
loop_
_entity.id
_entity.type
_entity.pdbx_description
1 polymer ?
#
loop_
_entity_poly.entity_id
_entity_poly.type
_entity_poly.pdbx_seq_one_letter_code
_entity_poly.pdbx_strand_id
1 'polypeptide(L)'
;MTVPHPERVGTPDAPVGPPARRASSWDGQGPVVAMVALGGALGATARYGAARLWPVETGGFPWTTFWVNVAGCALIGVFMVVITDVWAAHRLVRPFFGTGVLGGFTTFSTYAVDIRGLLDEGHPVTGFAYLAATLIAALTAVWLAVTVTRRALAGRRR
;
A
#
# COMPACT_ATOMS: atom_id res chain seq x y z
N MET A 1 -35.49 -66.06 -28.46
CA MET A 1 -34.07 -65.74 -28.20
C MET A 1 -34.02 -64.34 -27.62
N THR A 2 -34.20 -64.25 -26.30
CA THR A 2 -34.35 -62.99 -25.54
C THR A 2 -33.06 -62.76 -24.75
N VAL A 3 -32.42 -61.63 -25.00
CA VAL A 3 -31.15 -61.24 -24.37
C VAL A 3 -31.45 -60.75 -22.94
N PRO A 4 -30.75 -61.22 -21.89
CA PRO A 4 -30.95 -60.70 -20.54
C PRO A 4 -30.31 -59.30 -20.40
N HIS A 5 -31.04 -58.38 -19.77
CA HIS A 5 -30.61 -57.02 -19.46
C HIS A 5 -29.62 -57.04 -18.29
N PRO A 6 -28.44 -56.38 -18.36
CA PRO A 6 -27.52 -56.37 -17.23
C PRO A 6 -28.10 -55.51 -16.09
N GLU A 7 -28.23 -56.11 -14.92
CA GLU A 7 -28.56 -55.43 -13.66
C GLU A 7 -27.55 -54.30 -13.43
N ARG A 8 -28.04 -53.07 -13.26
CA ARG A 8 -27.19 -51.95 -12.83
C ARG A 8 -26.78 -52.20 -11.39
N VAL A 9 -25.55 -52.67 -11.21
CA VAL A 9 -24.86 -52.71 -9.92
C VAL A 9 -24.91 -51.29 -9.34
N GLY A 10 -25.68 -51.10 -8.27
CA GLY A 10 -25.70 -49.86 -7.52
C GLY A 10 -24.30 -49.55 -7.02
N THR A 11 -23.70 -48.47 -7.50
CA THR A 11 -22.49 -47.91 -6.91
C THR A 11 -22.80 -47.58 -5.45
N PRO A 12 -22.01 -48.07 -4.47
CA PRO A 12 -22.17 -47.67 -3.08
C PRO A 12 -22.05 -46.15 -2.99
N ASP A 13 -23.03 -45.50 -2.36
CA ASP A 13 -22.97 -44.07 -2.03
C ASP A 13 -21.65 -43.80 -1.31
N ALA A 14 -20.74 -43.09 -2.00
CA ALA A 14 -19.49 -42.67 -1.39
C ALA A 14 -19.84 -41.82 -0.16
N PRO A 15 -19.25 -42.08 1.02
CA PRO A 15 -19.53 -41.26 2.20
C PRO A 15 -19.18 -39.82 1.88
N VAL A 16 -20.19 -38.95 1.92
CA VAL A 16 -20.04 -37.50 1.83
C VAL A 16 -19.18 -37.11 3.02
N GLY A 17 -17.88 -36.94 2.79
CA GLY A 17 -16.95 -36.46 3.80
C GLY A 17 -17.46 -35.13 4.38
N PRO A 18 -17.26 -34.86 5.68
CA PRO A 18 -17.73 -33.63 6.28
C PRO A 18 -17.23 -32.43 5.46
N PRO A 19 -18.09 -31.41 5.22
CA PRO A 19 -17.69 -30.26 4.42
C PRO A 19 -16.40 -29.69 5.00
N ALA A 20 -15.38 -29.57 4.15
CA ALA A 20 -14.11 -28.95 4.52
C ALA A 20 -14.44 -27.60 5.17
N ARG A 21 -14.26 -27.54 6.50
CA ARG A 21 -14.58 -26.37 7.31
C ARG A 21 -13.74 -25.24 6.72
N ARG A 22 -14.35 -24.31 5.99
CA ARG A 22 -13.68 -23.07 5.57
C ARG A 22 -13.31 -22.37 6.87
N ALA A 23 -12.10 -22.65 7.37
CA ALA A 23 -11.51 -21.85 8.43
C ALA A 23 -11.68 -20.40 7.98
N SER A 24 -12.38 -19.60 8.78
CA SER A 24 -12.72 -18.26 8.34
C SER A 24 -11.40 -17.55 8.11
N SER A 25 -11.23 -16.88 6.97
CA SER A 25 -9.99 -16.20 6.62
C SER A 25 -9.60 -15.10 7.64
N TRP A 26 -10.46 -14.84 8.61
CA TRP A 26 -10.41 -13.82 9.64
C TRP A 26 -9.85 -14.33 10.98
N ASP A 27 -9.83 -15.65 11.20
CA ASP A 27 -9.30 -16.23 12.44
C ASP A 27 -7.80 -15.91 12.55
N GLY A 28 -7.43 -15.13 13.57
CA GLY A 28 -6.05 -14.70 13.82
C GLY A 28 -5.56 -13.44 13.09
N GLN A 29 -6.45 -12.63 12.49
CA GLN A 29 -6.08 -11.33 11.90
C GLN A 29 -5.97 -10.18 12.91
N GLY A 30 -6.47 -10.33 14.14
CA GLY A 30 -6.46 -9.28 15.17
C GLY A 30 -5.11 -8.56 15.33
N PRO A 31 -3.99 -9.28 15.50
CA PRO A 31 -2.67 -8.66 15.61
C PRO A 31 -2.25 -7.87 14.36
N VAL A 32 -2.63 -8.34 13.16
CA VAL A 32 -2.32 -7.64 11.91
C VAL A 32 -3.08 -6.33 11.82
N VAL A 33 -4.39 -6.35 12.10
CA VAL A 33 -5.24 -5.16 12.09
C VAL A 33 -4.77 -4.14 13.12
N ALA A 34 -4.42 -4.59 14.34
CA ALA A 34 -3.87 -3.72 15.37
C ALA A 34 -2.57 -3.02 14.90
N MET A 35 -1.69 -3.74 14.21
CA MET A 35 -0.46 -3.17 13.66
C MET A 35 -0.71 -2.18 12.53
N VAL A 36 -1.66 -2.47 11.63
CA VAL A 36 -2.07 -1.50 10.59
C VAL A 36 -2.64 -0.24 11.24
N ALA A 37 -3.50 -0.38 12.25
CA ALA A 37 -4.12 0.75 12.94
C ALA A 37 -3.09 1.62 13.67
N LEU A 38 -2.18 1.01 14.43
CA LEU A 38 -1.11 1.72 15.12
C LEU A 38 -0.18 2.46 14.14
N GLY A 39 0.25 1.77 13.08
CA GLY A 39 1.06 2.39 12.04
C GLY A 39 0.30 3.52 11.34
N GLY A 40 -0.98 3.31 11.01
CA GLY A 40 -1.85 4.29 10.38
C GLY A 40 -2.03 5.55 11.22
N ALA A 41 -2.25 5.40 12.52
CA ALA A 41 -2.34 6.51 13.46
C ALA A 41 -1.02 7.31 13.50
N LEU A 42 0.13 6.63 13.55
CA LEU A 42 1.44 7.27 13.50
C LEU A 42 1.66 8.02 12.17
N GLY A 43 1.37 7.38 11.04
CA GLY A 43 1.52 8.00 9.72
C GLY A 43 0.63 9.23 9.55
N ALA A 44 -0.65 9.11 9.90
CA ALA A 44 -1.62 10.20 9.76
C ALA A 44 -1.29 11.39 10.66
N THR A 45 -0.86 11.13 11.91
CA THR A 45 -0.43 12.20 12.83
C THR A 45 0.85 12.87 12.36
N ALA A 46 1.81 12.13 11.81
CA ALA A 46 3.02 12.71 11.20
C ALA A 46 2.69 13.60 10.00
N ARG A 47 1.79 13.16 9.11
CA ARG A 47 1.29 13.98 7.98
C ARG A 47 0.58 15.23 8.48
N TYR A 48 -0.29 15.10 9.47
CA TYR A 48 -0.98 16.24 10.08
C TYR A 48 0.02 17.24 10.68
N GLY A 49 1.02 16.75 11.41
CA GLY A 49 2.11 17.57 11.93
C GLY A 49 2.88 18.31 10.84
N ALA A 50 3.22 17.63 9.74
CA ALA A 50 3.87 18.26 8.59
C ALA A 50 3.03 19.40 8.01
N ALA A 51 1.72 19.21 7.84
CA ALA A 51 0.79 20.25 7.38
C ALA A 51 0.72 21.46 8.32
N ARG A 52 0.95 21.26 9.64
CA ARG A 52 0.96 22.35 10.62
C ARG A 52 2.29 23.09 10.68
N LEU A 53 3.40 22.40 10.44
CA LEU A 53 4.75 22.98 10.47
C LEU A 53 5.10 23.73 9.17
N TRP A 54 4.62 23.23 8.03
CA TRP A 54 4.77 23.88 6.72
C TRP A 54 3.39 24.20 6.14
N PRO A 55 2.75 25.28 6.61
CA PRO A 55 1.53 25.78 5.98
C PRO A 55 1.86 26.30 4.57
N VAL A 56 0.92 26.15 3.66
CA VAL A 56 1.02 26.66 2.28
C VAL A 56 0.01 27.78 2.11
N GLU A 57 0.43 28.86 1.43
CA GLU A 57 -0.45 29.98 1.09
C GLU A 57 -1.54 29.54 0.10
N THR A 58 -2.73 30.16 0.21
CA THR A 58 -3.84 29.98 -0.75
C THR A 58 -3.41 30.33 -2.17
N GLY A 59 -3.79 29.51 -3.15
CA GLY A 59 -3.35 29.61 -4.55
C GLY A 59 -1.91 29.16 -4.83
N GLY A 60 -1.12 28.88 -3.79
CA GLY A 60 0.26 28.39 -3.91
C GLY A 60 0.37 26.91 -4.24
N PHE A 61 1.56 26.49 -4.68
CA PHE A 61 1.85 25.08 -4.90
C PHE A 61 1.82 24.30 -3.57
N PRO A 62 1.05 23.20 -3.42
CA PRO A 62 0.90 22.46 -2.17
C PRO A 62 2.13 21.64 -1.77
N TRP A 63 3.24 22.32 -1.43
CA TRP A 63 4.55 21.72 -1.17
C TRP A 63 4.54 20.66 -0.09
N THR A 64 3.73 20.82 0.95
CA THR A 64 3.70 19.88 2.06
C THR A 64 3.12 18.54 1.65
N THR A 65 1.95 18.54 1.02
CA THR A 65 1.33 17.31 0.50
C THR A 65 2.20 16.68 -0.60
N PHE A 66 2.81 17.50 -1.47
CA PHE A 66 3.80 17.05 -2.45
C PHE A 66 4.93 16.24 -1.81
N TRP A 67 5.65 16.83 -0.85
CA TRP A 67 6.81 16.19 -0.23
C TRP A 67 6.42 14.99 0.64
N VAL A 68 5.30 15.05 1.33
CA VAL A 68 4.76 13.90 2.08
C VAL A 68 4.55 12.70 1.16
N ASN A 69 3.91 12.90 0.00
CA ASN A 69 3.68 11.83 -0.96
C ASN A 69 5.00 11.33 -1.59
N VAL A 70 5.86 12.23 -2.05
CA VAL A 70 7.14 11.86 -2.68
C VAL A 70 8.06 11.11 -1.69
N ALA A 71 8.16 11.60 -0.45
CA ALA A 71 8.96 10.93 0.58
C ALA A 71 8.38 9.56 0.94
N GLY A 72 7.06 9.45 1.11
CA GLY A 72 6.41 8.16 1.36
C GLY A 72 6.63 7.15 0.23
N CYS A 73 6.58 7.61 -1.03
CA CYS A 73 6.90 6.83 -2.22
C CYS A 73 8.37 6.39 -2.26
N ALA A 74 9.32 7.25 -1.89
CA ALA A 74 10.73 6.83 -1.74
C ALA A 74 10.88 5.76 -0.65
N LEU A 75 10.27 5.99 0.52
CA LEU A 75 10.36 5.09 1.68
C LEU A 75 9.78 3.70 1.38
N ILE A 76 8.64 3.60 0.68
CA ILE A 76 8.11 2.28 0.30
C ILE A 76 9.04 1.55 -0.69
N GLY A 77 9.71 2.29 -1.59
CA GLY A 77 10.71 1.73 -2.50
C GLY A 77 11.92 1.14 -1.76
N VAL A 78 12.47 1.86 -0.79
CA VAL A 78 13.54 1.35 0.10
C VAL A 78 13.04 0.14 0.88
N PHE A 79 11.88 0.27 1.53
CA PHE A 79 11.30 -0.76 2.37
C PHE A 79 11.12 -2.07 1.61
N MET A 80 10.58 -2.01 0.38
CA MET A 80 10.37 -3.17 -0.49
C MET A 80 11.68 -3.93 -0.79
N VAL A 81 12.78 -3.22 -0.99
CA VAL A 81 14.08 -3.87 -1.24
C VAL A 81 14.62 -4.50 0.04
N VAL A 82 14.62 -3.77 1.16
CA VAL A 82 15.18 -4.25 2.43
C VAL A 82 14.47 -5.54 2.89
N ILE A 83 13.14 -5.57 2.81
CA ILE A 83 12.37 -6.73 3.24
C ILE A 83 12.45 -7.92 2.28
N THR A 84 12.78 -7.70 1.01
CA THR A 84 12.90 -8.80 0.04
C THR A 84 14.31 -9.38 0.05
N ASP A 85 15.32 -8.51 0.09
CA ASP A 85 16.71 -8.88 -0.22
C ASP A 85 17.57 -9.06 1.05
N VAL A 86 17.18 -8.47 2.20
CA VAL A 86 18.01 -8.44 3.43
C VAL A 86 17.41 -9.26 4.55
N TRP A 87 16.11 -9.11 4.80
CA TRP A 87 15.49 -9.67 6.00
C TRP A 87 14.14 -10.30 5.70
N ALA A 88 13.98 -11.58 6.03
CA ALA A 88 12.67 -12.21 6.16
C ALA A 88 11.93 -11.58 7.35
N ALA A 89 11.35 -10.39 7.14
CA ALA A 89 10.74 -9.62 8.20
C ALA A 89 9.55 -10.38 8.80
N HIS A 90 9.36 -10.22 10.11
CA HIS A 90 8.23 -10.81 10.81
C HIS A 90 6.91 -10.39 10.14
N ARG A 91 5.91 -11.30 10.13
CA ARG A 91 4.64 -11.14 9.40
C ARG A 91 3.93 -9.81 9.68
N LEU A 92 4.16 -9.20 10.84
CA LEU A 92 3.56 -7.95 11.29
C LEU A 92 4.26 -6.68 10.80
N VAL A 93 5.52 -6.75 10.37
CA VAL A 93 6.31 -5.58 9.94
C VAL A 93 5.77 -5.00 8.63
N ARG A 94 5.37 -5.87 7.68
CA ARG A 94 4.76 -5.45 6.41
C ARG A 94 3.47 -4.66 6.62
N PRO A 95 2.46 -5.18 7.36
CA PRO A 95 1.25 -4.44 7.67
C PRO A 95 1.53 -3.13 8.44
N PHE A 96 2.41 -3.16 9.44
CA PHE A 96 2.71 -1.98 10.25
C PHE A 96 3.32 -0.85 9.42
N PHE A 97 4.42 -1.10 8.71
CA PHE A 97 5.13 -0.04 7.99
C PHE A 97 4.51 0.26 6.62
N GLY A 98 4.22 -0.77 5.83
CA GLY A 98 3.72 -0.59 4.47
C GLY A 98 2.31 -0.03 4.45
N THR A 99 1.35 -0.78 5.00
CA THR A 99 -0.06 -0.37 4.99
C THR A 99 -0.37 0.67 6.06
N GLY A 100 0.17 0.51 7.26
CA GLY A 100 -0.05 1.41 8.38
C GLY A 100 0.67 2.75 8.20
N VAL A 101 1.96 2.81 8.53
CA VAL A 101 2.73 4.06 8.58
C VAL A 101 2.74 4.78 7.24
N LEU A 102 3.17 4.11 6.16
CA LEU A 102 3.31 4.76 4.86
C LEU A 102 1.93 5.05 4.23
N GLY A 103 0.95 4.16 4.43
CA GLY A 103 -0.43 4.39 3.98
C GLY A 103 -1.12 5.56 4.71
N GLY A 104 -0.88 5.73 6.02
CA GLY A 104 -1.41 6.87 6.78
C GLY A 104 -0.65 8.18 6.54
N PHE A 105 0.67 8.08 6.31
CA PHE A 105 1.55 9.21 6.03
C PHE A 105 1.27 9.82 4.67
N THR A 106 1.08 9.00 3.62
CA THR A 106 0.74 9.50 2.28
C THR A 106 -0.75 9.77 2.14
N THR A 107 -1.14 10.60 1.15
CA THR A 107 -2.56 10.91 0.90
C THR A 107 -2.83 11.25 -0.55
N PHE A 108 -3.74 10.49 -1.16
CA PHE A 108 -4.29 10.83 -2.48
C PHE A 108 -5.53 11.71 -2.38
N SER A 109 -6.32 11.58 -1.30
CA SER A 109 -7.55 12.37 -1.13
C SER A 109 -7.26 13.85 -0.92
N THR A 110 -6.32 14.21 -0.05
CA THR A 110 -5.91 15.62 0.13
C THR A 110 -5.32 16.17 -1.17
N TYR A 111 -4.48 15.39 -1.84
CA TYR A 111 -3.92 15.76 -3.13
C TYR A 111 -4.99 16.10 -4.19
N ALA A 112 -6.04 15.29 -4.31
CA ALA A 112 -7.14 15.55 -5.24
C ALA A 112 -7.97 16.78 -4.85
N VAL A 113 -8.20 17.00 -3.55
CA VAL A 113 -8.90 18.19 -3.04
C VAL A 113 -8.08 19.46 -3.29
N ASP A 114 -6.78 19.42 -3.04
CA ASP A 114 -5.86 20.53 -3.30
C ASP A 114 -5.88 20.94 -4.79
N ILE A 115 -5.83 19.96 -5.71
CA ILE A 115 -5.93 20.23 -7.16
C ILE A 115 -7.27 20.87 -7.50
N ARG A 116 -8.38 20.30 -7.04
CA ARG A 116 -9.72 20.85 -7.28
C ARG A 116 -9.82 22.29 -6.75
N GLY A 117 -9.34 22.54 -5.54
CA GLY A 117 -9.31 23.89 -4.94
C GLY A 117 -8.54 24.88 -5.81
N LEU A 118 -7.35 24.51 -6.30
CA LEU A 118 -6.57 25.36 -7.21
C LEU A 118 -7.30 25.66 -8.51
N LEU A 119 -8.06 24.71 -9.07
CA LEU A 119 -8.86 24.95 -10.26
C LEU A 119 -10.03 25.91 -9.97
N ASP A 120 -10.73 25.69 -8.86
CA ASP A 120 -11.90 26.49 -8.45
C ASP A 120 -11.51 27.93 -8.08
N GLU A 121 -10.31 28.14 -7.53
CA GLU A 121 -9.75 29.44 -7.16
C GLU A 121 -9.11 30.21 -8.33
N GLY A 122 -9.15 29.67 -9.56
CA GLY A 122 -8.59 30.35 -10.73
C GLY A 122 -7.08 30.19 -10.92
N HIS A 123 -6.47 29.18 -10.31
CA HIS A 123 -5.04 28.83 -10.43
C HIS A 123 -4.80 27.53 -11.24
N PRO A 124 -5.30 27.41 -12.49
CA PRO A 124 -5.27 26.14 -13.22
C PRO A 124 -3.86 25.67 -13.58
N VAL A 125 -2.95 26.60 -13.88
CA VAL A 125 -1.54 26.26 -14.18
C VAL A 125 -0.90 25.59 -12.97
N THR A 126 -1.09 26.13 -11.76
CA THR A 126 -0.57 25.54 -10.52
C THR A 126 -1.22 24.18 -10.25
N GLY A 127 -2.53 24.05 -10.43
CA GLY A 127 -3.26 22.79 -10.24
C GLY A 127 -2.75 21.66 -11.16
N PHE A 128 -2.60 21.93 -12.46
CA PHE A 128 -2.08 20.94 -13.41
C PHE A 128 -0.58 20.67 -13.23
N ALA A 129 0.21 21.69 -12.89
CA ALA A 129 1.62 21.51 -12.54
C ALA A 129 1.77 20.61 -11.32
N TYR A 130 0.96 20.82 -10.28
CA TYR A 130 0.94 19.98 -9.09
C TYR A 130 0.50 18.54 -9.39
N LEU A 131 -0.52 18.38 -10.25
CA LEU A 131 -0.97 17.08 -10.74
C LEU A 131 0.16 16.28 -11.43
N ALA A 132 0.85 16.92 -12.38
CA ALA A 132 1.90 16.25 -13.15
C ALA A 132 3.16 16.03 -12.30
N ALA A 133 3.59 17.06 -11.57
CA ALA A 133 4.83 17.02 -10.80
C ALA A 133 4.78 15.95 -9.71
N THR A 134 3.69 15.85 -8.95
CA THR A 134 3.59 14.86 -7.87
C THR A 134 3.65 13.44 -8.42
N LEU A 135 2.94 13.17 -9.53
CA LEU A 135 2.94 11.85 -10.16
C LEU A 135 4.34 11.47 -10.67
N ILE A 136 4.98 12.35 -11.43
CA ILE A 136 6.32 12.10 -11.98
C ILE A 136 7.34 11.94 -10.85
N ALA A 137 7.30 12.81 -9.84
CA ALA A 137 8.22 12.77 -8.72
C ALA A 137 8.03 11.50 -7.88
N ALA A 138 6.80 11.10 -7.60
CA ALA A 138 6.50 9.88 -6.85
C ALA A 138 7.01 8.62 -7.55
N LEU A 139 6.74 8.47 -8.85
CA LEU A 139 7.23 7.33 -9.64
C LEU A 139 8.75 7.31 -9.72
N THR A 140 9.37 8.47 -9.96
CA THR A 140 10.83 8.62 -10.01
C THR A 140 11.46 8.28 -8.66
N ALA A 141 10.85 8.76 -7.56
CA ALA A 141 11.31 8.50 -6.20
C ALA A 141 11.30 7.01 -5.85
N VAL A 142 10.23 6.28 -6.20
CA VAL A 142 10.17 4.82 -6.01
C VAL A 142 11.28 4.13 -6.80
N TRP A 143 11.41 4.47 -8.10
CA TRP A 143 12.41 3.83 -8.97
C TRP A 143 13.85 4.08 -8.49
N LEU A 144 14.17 5.34 -8.15
CA LEU A 144 15.47 5.70 -7.62
C LEU A 144 15.74 5.01 -6.28
N ALA A 145 14.78 5.04 -5.35
CA ALA A 145 14.92 4.41 -4.03
C ALA A 145 15.21 2.91 -4.16
N VAL A 146 14.45 2.20 -4.99
CA VAL A 146 14.68 0.78 -5.24
C VAL A 146 16.07 0.54 -5.82
N THR A 147 16.46 1.31 -6.84
CA THR A 147 17.72 1.10 -7.56
C THR A 147 18.92 1.41 -6.67
N VAL A 148 18.90 2.53 -5.94
CA VAL A 148 19.96 2.94 -5.00
C VAL A 148 20.08 1.92 -3.86
N THR A 149 18.96 1.48 -3.29
CA THR A 149 18.98 0.52 -2.17
C THR A 149 19.58 -0.82 -2.61
N ARG A 150 19.20 -1.35 -3.78
CA ARG A 150 19.80 -2.59 -4.30
C ARG A 150 21.29 -2.46 -4.55
N ARG A 151 21.75 -1.36 -5.16
CA ARG A 151 23.17 -1.10 -5.40
C ARG A 151 23.96 -1.01 -4.10
N ALA A 152 23.44 -0.30 -3.10
CA ALA A 152 24.08 -0.16 -1.80
C ALA A 152 24.21 -1.52 -1.08
N LEU A 153 23.17 -2.36 -1.15
CA LEU A 153 23.21 -3.71 -0.56
C LEU A 153 24.15 -4.66 -1.30
N ALA A 154 24.21 -4.59 -2.63
CA ALA A 154 25.15 -5.38 -3.43
C ALA A 154 26.61 -5.01 -3.15
N GLY A 155 26.89 -3.71 -2.98
CA GLY A 155 28.23 -3.21 -2.61
C GLY A 155 28.67 -3.62 -1.20
N ARG A 156 27.73 -3.84 -0.27
CA ARG A 156 28.02 -4.33 1.09
C ARG A 156 28.31 -5.83 1.19
N ARG A 157 27.98 -6.60 0.15
CA ARG A 157 28.19 -8.07 0.11
C ARG A 157 29.51 -8.47 -0.57
N ARG A 158 30.25 -7.50 -1.11
CA ARG A 158 31.60 -7.67 -1.67
C ARG A 158 32.61 -7.19 -0.65
#